data_AF-A0AAW2VA00-F1
#
_entry.id   AF-A0AAW2VA00-F1
#
_cell.length_a   1.000
_cell.length_b   1.000
_cell.length_c   1.000
_cell.angle_alpha   90.00
_cell.angle_beta   90.00
_cell.angle_gamma   90.00
#
_symmetry.space_group_name_H-M   'P 1'
#
loop_
_entity.id
_entity.type
_entity.pdbx_description
1 polymer ?
#
loop_
_entity_poly.entity_id
_entity_poly.type
_entity_poly.pdbx_seq_one_letter_code
_entity_poly.pdbx_strand_id
1 'polypeptide(L)'
;MAKSEGKKTRKRVEGEDGSSDVRKGEEMDAIDVKINAIGENTEEKTSPIIGYFPSGYDPMKNSINPDPNSSVKVYKSVNSRNPRNPRMQVVVGVRGSEVKFVGTNYSGEATTPQLCNYALGVLDKETRVLKMVPIAANRIFRLEPKFAALEAVAEKRSRKE
;
A
#
# COMPACT_ATOMS: atom_id res chain seq x y z
N MET A 1 58.88 3.97 12.03
CA MET A 1 58.64 4.83 13.21
C MET A 1 57.15 5.03 13.36
N ALA A 2 56.58 4.54 14.46
CA ALA A 2 55.19 4.71 14.84
C ALA A 2 54.97 6.09 15.46
N LYS A 3 53.81 6.73 15.18
CA LYS A 3 53.08 7.54 16.16
C LYS A 3 51.58 7.45 15.91
N SER A 4 50.90 7.00 16.95
CA SER A 4 49.47 6.87 17.18
C SER A 4 48.95 8.11 17.92
N GLU A 5 47.85 8.71 17.49
CA GLU A 5 46.94 9.53 18.31
C GLU A 5 45.53 9.36 17.69
N GLY A 6 44.41 9.20 18.37
CA GLY A 6 44.06 9.50 19.75
C GLY A 6 42.58 9.94 19.76
N LYS A 7 41.70 8.96 20.00
CA LYS A 7 40.24 8.97 20.21
C LYS A 7 39.62 10.28 20.76
N LYS A 8 38.46 10.70 20.23
CA LYS A 8 37.47 11.48 21.00
C LYS A 8 36.02 11.08 20.68
N THR A 9 35.57 10.05 21.39
CA THR A 9 34.17 9.65 21.56
C THR A 9 33.37 10.77 22.22
N ARG A 10 32.25 11.20 21.63
CA ARG A 10 31.32 12.13 22.27
C ARG A 10 30.33 11.35 23.14
N LYS A 11 30.25 11.75 24.40
CA LYS A 11 29.45 11.19 25.48
C LYS A 11 27.94 11.29 25.22
N ARG A 12 27.26 10.24 25.67
CA ARG A 12 25.84 10.08 25.98
C ARG A 12 25.39 11.20 26.94
N VAL A 13 24.24 11.81 26.66
CA VAL A 13 23.50 12.61 27.64
C VAL A 13 22.27 11.80 28.02
N GLU A 14 22.25 11.41 29.29
CA GLU A 14 21.11 10.82 29.99
C GLU A 14 20.11 11.94 30.29
N GLY A 15 18.83 11.64 30.07
CA GLY A 15 17.70 12.40 30.61
C GLY A 15 16.78 11.42 31.31
N GLU A 16 16.88 11.35 32.63
CA GLU A 16 15.80 11.01 33.55
C GLU A 16 14.82 12.21 33.51
N ASP A 17 13.49 12.13 33.65
CA ASP A 17 12.66 11.26 34.47
C ASP A 17 11.20 11.47 34.03
N GLY A 18 10.33 10.45 34.16
CA GLY A 18 8.88 10.69 34.11
C GLY A 18 7.99 9.56 33.57
N SER A 19 7.33 8.86 34.50
CA SER A 19 6.10 8.07 34.33
C SER A 19 6.22 6.68 33.70
N SER A 20 6.63 5.72 34.53
CA SER A 20 6.43 4.29 34.38
C SER A 20 4.94 3.91 34.42
N ASP A 21 4.34 3.64 33.27
CA ASP A 21 3.21 2.71 33.16
C ASP A 21 3.69 1.51 32.33
N VAL A 22 4.52 0.67 32.97
CA VAL A 22 5.01 -0.58 32.38
C VAL A 22 3.84 -1.56 32.42
N ARG A 23 2.99 -1.49 31.39
CA ARG A 23 2.16 -2.63 31.02
C ARG A 23 3.12 -3.79 30.83
N LYS A 24 3.03 -4.80 31.71
CA LYS A 24 3.73 -6.09 31.58
C LYS A 24 3.42 -6.61 30.17
N GLY A 25 4.33 -6.34 29.23
CA GLY A 25 4.30 -6.94 27.92
C GLY A 25 4.50 -8.43 28.13
N GLU A 26 3.57 -9.23 27.63
CA GLU A 26 3.77 -10.67 27.52
C GLU A 26 5.14 -10.89 26.86
N GLU A 27 5.96 -11.72 27.50
CA GLU A 27 7.27 -12.10 26.98
C GLU A 27 7.03 -12.78 25.63
N MET A 28 7.23 -12.02 24.54
CA MET A 28 7.04 -12.56 23.21
C MET A 28 8.19 -13.50 22.93
N ASP A 29 7.91 -14.80 22.92
CA ASP A 29 8.87 -15.81 22.50
C ASP A 29 9.44 -15.43 21.14
N ALA A 30 10.76 -15.27 21.07
CA ALA A 30 11.45 -15.06 19.81
C ALA A 30 11.28 -16.32 18.96
N ILE A 31 10.72 -16.14 17.77
CA ILE A 31 10.48 -17.24 16.84
C ILE A 31 11.52 -17.14 15.72
N ASP A 32 12.31 -18.20 15.56
CA ASP A 32 13.15 -18.36 14.36
C ASP A 32 12.26 -18.70 13.17
N VAL A 33 12.36 -17.88 12.11
CA VAL A 33 11.52 -17.98 10.91
C VAL A 33 12.39 -18.11 9.68
N LYS A 34 12.05 -19.06 8.79
CA LYS A 34 12.63 -19.15 7.46
C LYS A 34 11.95 -18.16 6.52
N ILE A 35 12.72 -17.24 5.95
CA ILE A 35 12.22 -16.22 5.01
C ILE A 35 12.34 -16.73 3.57
N ASN A 36 11.21 -16.79 2.87
CA ASN A 36 11.14 -17.11 1.44
C ASN A 36 10.61 -15.89 0.67
N ALA A 37 11.49 -15.19 -0.04
CA ALA A 37 11.11 -14.07 -0.90
C ALA A 37 10.78 -14.57 -2.32
N ILE A 38 9.58 -14.28 -2.80
CA ILE A 38 9.16 -14.58 -4.17
C ILE A 38 9.55 -13.36 -5.02
N GLY A 39 10.47 -13.54 -5.96
CA GLY A 39 10.86 -12.48 -6.90
C GLY A 39 9.71 -12.10 -7.83
N GLU A 40 9.73 -10.88 -8.35
CA GLU A 40 8.80 -10.46 -9.39
C GLU A 40 9.08 -11.25 -10.68
N ASN A 41 8.22 -12.21 -11.01
CA ASN A 41 8.23 -12.86 -12.31
C ASN A 41 7.14 -12.23 -13.18
N THR A 42 7.55 -11.35 -14.10
CA THR A 42 6.65 -10.64 -15.01
C THR A 42 5.80 -11.55 -15.90
N GLU A 43 6.23 -12.80 -16.10
CA GLU A 43 5.58 -13.75 -17.03
C GLU A 43 4.57 -14.68 -16.34
N GLU A 44 4.76 -14.96 -15.05
CA GLU A 44 3.95 -15.97 -14.34
C GLU A 44 3.08 -15.39 -13.21
N LYS A 45 3.50 -14.30 -12.56
CA LYS A 45 2.83 -13.79 -11.35
C LYS A 45 2.81 -12.27 -11.34
N THR A 46 1.60 -11.71 -11.50
CA THR A 46 1.40 -10.26 -11.35
C THR A 46 1.55 -9.87 -9.88
N SER A 47 2.38 -8.85 -9.58
CA SER A 47 2.52 -8.30 -8.23
C SER A 47 1.15 -7.87 -7.67
N PRO A 48 0.92 -8.04 -6.36
CA PRO A 48 -0.34 -7.68 -5.73
C PRO A 48 -0.72 -6.22 -5.97
N ILE A 49 -2.02 -5.96 -6.06
CA ILE A 49 -2.60 -4.62 -6.18
C ILE A 49 -3.21 -4.24 -4.85
N ILE A 50 -2.88 -3.05 -4.35
CA ILE A 50 -3.37 -2.53 -3.08
C ILE A 50 -4.19 -1.28 -3.35
N GLY A 51 -5.44 -1.29 -2.91
CA GLY A 51 -6.29 -0.10 -2.84
C GLY A 51 -6.61 0.22 -1.39
N TYR A 52 -6.43 1.47 -0.98
CA TYR A 52 -6.74 1.88 0.39
C TYR A 52 -7.59 3.16 0.41
N PHE A 53 -8.43 3.31 1.43
CA PHE A 53 -9.23 4.50 1.68
C PHE A 53 -8.50 5.40 2.69
N PRO A 54 -8.02 6.60 2.32
CA PRO A 54 -7.30 7.49 3.24
C PRO A 54 -8.12 7.90 4.46
N SER A 55 -9.45 7.93 4.32
CA SER A 55 -10.37 8.26 5.41
C SER A 55 -10.59 7.13 6.41
N GLY A 56 -10.02 5.94 6.17
CA GLY A 56 -10.35 4.72 6.94
C GLY A 56 -11.77 4.21 6.68
N TYR A 57 -12.43 4.67 5.61
CA TYR A 57 -13.74 4.19 5.21
C TYR A 57 -13.69 2.69 4.90
N ASP A 58 -14.55 1.93 5.58
CA ASP A 58 -14.75 0.51 5.32
C ASP A 58 -16.08 0.34 4.54
N PRO A 59 -16.02 -0.04 3.25
CA PRO A 59 -17.21 -0.24 2.44
C PRO A 59 -18.10 -1.39 2.92
N MET A 60 -17.59 -2.30 3.76
CA MET A 60 -18.30 -3.47 4.26
C MET A 60 -18.95 -3.26 5.63
N LYS A 61 -18.58 -2.19 6.35
CA LYS A 61 -19.03 -1.93 7.74
C LYS A 61 -20.54 -1.84 7.90
N ASN A 62 -21.25 -1.38 6.87
CA ASN A 62 -22.72 -1.27 6.86
C ASN A 62 -23.39 -2.32 5.96
N SER A 63 -22.65 -3.27 5.39
CA SER A 63 -23.23 -4.33 4.58
C SER A 63 -23.77 -5.43 5.49
N ILE A 64 -25.07 -5.39 5.79
CA ILE A 64 -25.77 -6.41 6.59
C ILE A 64 -25.76 -7.79 5.88
N ASN A 65 -25.53 -7.80 4.56
CA ASN A 65 -25.18 -8.98 3.79
C ASN A 65 -24.11 -8.59 2.76
N PRO A 66 -23.04 -9.38 2.56
CA PRO A 66 -22.11 -9.19 1.44
C PRO A 66 -22.90 -9.48 0.15
N ASP A 67 -23.52 -8.45 -0.39
CA ASP A 67 -24.28 -8.53 -1.62
C ASP A 67 -23.28 -8.82 -2.77
N PRO A 68 -23.49 -9.88 -3.57
CA PRO A 68 -22.57 -10.32 -4.63
C PRO A 68 -22.30 -9.26 -5.73
N ASN A 69 -23.00 -8.12 -5.70
CA ASN A 69 -22.90 -7.05 -6.67
C ASN A 69 -21.98 -5.87 -6.28
N SER A 70 -21.37 -5.85 -5.09
CA SER A 70 -20.24 -4.94 -4.82
C SER A 70 -19.07 -5.33 -5.71
N SER A 71 -18.52 -4.37 -6.46
CA SER A 71 -17.55 -4.69 -7.51
C SER A 71 -16.23 -3.94 -7.33
N VAL A 72 -15.14 -4.69 -7.46
CA VAL A 72 -13.78 -4.16 -7.59
C VAL A 72 -13.35 -4.44 -9.02
N LYS A 73 -13.09 -3.38 -9.79
CA LYS A 73 -12.66 -3.48 -11.19
C LYS A 73 -11.29 -2.85 -11.34
N VAL A 74 -10.42 -3.55 -12.06
CA VAL A 74 -9.07 -3.06 -12.40
C VAL A 74 -9.00 -2.86 -13.91
N TYR A 75 -8.78 -1.63 -14.32
CA TYR A 75 -8.57 -1.26 -15.71
C TYR A 75 -7.09 -1.04 -15.95
N LYS A 76 -6.58 -1.59 -17.06
CA LYS A 76 -5.21 -1.40 -17.53
C LYS A 76 -5.25 -0.82 -18.93
N SER A 77 -4.49 0.23 -19.16
CA SER A 77 -4.33 0.80 -20.49
C SER A 77 -3.51 -0.15 -21.36
N VAL A 78 -4.03 -0.47 -22.54
CA VAL A 78 -3.37 -1.34 -23.54
C VAL A 78 -2.38 -0.53 -24.40
N ASN A 79 -1.91 0.62 -23.92
CA ASN A 79 -1.05 1.50 -24.71
C ASN A 79 0.31 0.83 -24.97
N SER A 80 0.58 0.56 -26.26
CA SER A 80 1.81 -0.05 -26.74
C SER A 80 3.07 0.81 -26.55
N ARG A 81 2.92 2.11 -26.22
CA ARG A 81 4.06 3.00 -25.97
C ARG A 81 4.77 2.75 -24.64
N ASN A 82 4.09 2.19 -23.63
CA ASN A 82 4.72 1.84 -22.36
C ASN A 82 4.18 0.51 -21.80
N PRO A 83 4.56 -0.62 -22.41
CA PRO A 83 4.08 -1.94 -22.00
C PRO A 83 4.62 -2.36 -20.62
N ARG A 84 5.76 -1.80 -20.17
CA ARG A 84 6.36 -2.12 -18.87
C ARG A 84 5.67 -1.43 -17.70
N ASN A 85 5.06 -0.26 -17.93
CA ASN A 85 4.33 0.47 -16.89
C ASN A 85 3.03 1.05 -17.46
N PRO A 86 2.00 0.20 -17.68
CA PRO A 86 0.72 0.65 -18.20
C PRO A 86 0.01 1.54 -17.16
N ARG A 87 -0.74 2.53 -17.66
CA ARG A 87 -1.67 3.28 -16.79
C ARG A 87 -2.74 2.33 -16.26
N MET A 88 -2.98 2.40 -14.97
CA MET A 88 -3.94 1.55 -14.27
C MET A 88 -4.92 2.39 -13.47
N GLN A 89 -6.15 1.88 -13.38
CA GLN A 89 -7.22 2.45 -12.58
C GLN A 89 -7.95 1.35 -11.81
N VAL A 90 -8.08 1.52 -10.50
CA VAL A 90 -8.89 0.65 -9.64
C VAL A 90 -10.18 1.40 -9.32
N VAL A 91 -11.31 0.75 -9.56
CA VAL A 91 -12.64 1.30 -9.28
C VAL A 91 -13.36 0.37 -8.32
N VAL A 92 -13.73 0.90 -7.16
CA VAL A 92 -14.52 0.19 -6.14
C VAL A 92 -15.90 0.82 -6.09
N GLY A 93 -16.91 0.01 -6.41
CA GLY A 93 -18.33 0.40 -6.33
C GLY A 93 -19.01 -0.30 -5.17
N VAL A 94 -19.64 0.49 -4.29
CA VAL A 94 -20.47 0.00 -3.18
C VAL A 94 -21.94 0.10 -3.59
N ARG A 95 -22.69 -1.02 -3.58
CA ARG A 95 -24.09 -1.02 -3.98
C ARG A 95 -24.92 -0.16 -3.01
N GLY A 96 -25.86 0.63 -3.55
CA GLY A 96 -26.68 1.56 -2.76
C GLY A 96 -26.03 2.92 -2.51
N SER A 97 -24.79 3.12 -2.97
CA SER A 97 -24.12 4.42 -2.97
C SER A 97 -23.95 4.93 -4.39
N GLU A 98 -24.21 6.23 -4.59
CA GLU A 98 -23.86 6.93 -5.83
C GLU A 98 -22.35 7.22 -5.95
N VAL A 99 -21.61 6.95 -4.87
CA VAL A 99 -20.17 7.18 -4.79
C VAL A 99 -19.41 5.97 -5.33
N LYS A 100 -18.54 6.22 -6.30
CA LYS A 100 -17.53 5.27 -6.76
C LYS A 100 -16.17 5.72 -6.24
N PHE A 101 -15.38 4.80 -5.74
CA PHE A 101 -14.04 5.11 -5.29
C PHE A 101 -13.04 4.73 -6.37
N VAL A 102 -12.16 5.66 -6.73
CA VAL A 102 -11.27 5.53 -7.87
C VAL A 102 -9.85 5.83 -7.44
N GLY A 103 -8.94 4.89 -7.72
CA GLY A 103 -7.51 5.09 -7.58
C GLY A 103 -6.79 4.93 -8.91
N THR A 104 -5.76 5.73 -9.15
CA THR A 104 -4.98 5.74 -10.39
C THR A 104 -3.49 5.72 -10.08
N ASN A 105 -2.69 5.09 -10.96
CA ASN A 105 -1.23 5.02 -10.78
C ASN A 105 -0.44 6.11 -11.53
N TYR A 106 -1.14 7.08 -12.13
CA TYR A 106 -0.55 8.12 -12.98
C TYR A 106 -0.91 9.53 -12.54
N SER A 107 -1.60 9.68 -11.41
CA SER A 107 -1.91 10.96 -10.80
C SER A 107 -1.82 10.85 -9.28
N GLY A 108 -1.64 11.98 -8.60
CA GLY A 108 -1.54 12.01 -7.13
C GLY A 108 -0.28 11.32 -6.62
N GLU A 109 -0.41 10.57 -5.52
CA GLU A 109 0.69 9.92 -4.79
C GLU A 109 1.53 8.98 -5.65
N ALA A 110 0.93 8.31 -6.64
CA ALA A 110 1.64 7.39 -7.53
C ALA A 110 2.65 8.08 -8.48
N THR A 111 2.60 9.41 -8.59
CA THR A 111 3.58 10.21 -9.36
C THR A 111 4.75 10.70 -8.53
N THR A 112 4.72 10.48 -7.21
CA THR A 112 5.82 10.85 -6.32
C THR A 112 6.95 9.82 -6.39
N PRO A 113 8.22 10.22 -6.16
CA PRO A 113 9.34 9.29 -6.08
C PRO A 113 9.08 8.21 -5.03
N GLN A 114 9.26 6.95 -5.40
CA GLN A 114 9.07 5.81 -4.51
C GLN A 114 10.26 5.71 -3.56
N LEU A 115 10.14 6.30 -2.38
CA LEU A 115 11.19 6.28 -1.34
C LEU A 115 11.22 4.98 -0.53
N CYS A 116 10.14 4.18 -0.60
CA CYS A 116 9.97 2.97 0.20
C CYS A 116 9.59 1.77 -0.67
N ASN A 117 10.11 0.60 -0.32
CA ASN A 117 9.73 -0.68 -0.90
C ASN A 117 8.76 -1.39 0.05
N TYR A 118 7.64 -1.84 -0.49
CA TYR A 118 6.62 -2.56 0.27
C TYR A 118 6.59 -4.03 -0.15
N ALA A 119 6.26 -4.92 0.78
CA ALA A 119 6.03 -6.33 0.50
C ALA A 119 4.87 -6.88 1.34
N LEU A 120 4.12 -7.82 0.78
CA LEU A 120 3.08 -8.58 1.49
C LEU A 120 3.70 -9.86 2.04
N GLY A 121 3.59 -10.06 3.36
CA GLY A 121 4.11 -11.23 4.07
C GLY A 121 2.98 -12.15 4.55
N VAL A 122 3.11 -13.46 4.32
CA VAL A 122 2.27 -14.49 4.94
C VAL A 122 3.16 -15.39 5.79
N LEU A 123 2.97 -15.33 7.10
CA LEU A 123 3.66 -16.17 8.07
C LEU A 123 2.82 -17.38 8.43
N ASP A 124 3.35 -18.56 8.13
CA ASP A 124 2.85 -19.81 8.67
C ASP A 124 3.53 -20.10 10.01
N LYS A 125 2.75 -20.10 11.09
CA LYS A 125 3.24 -20.29 12.46
C LYS A 125 3.64 -21.73 12.75
N GLU A 126 3.04 -22.71 12.09
CA GLU A 126 3.32 -24.13 12.30
C GLU A 126 4.64 -24.51 11.63
N THR A 127 4.80 -24.13 10.37
CA THR A 127 6.01 -24.43 9.60
C THR A 127 7.14 -23.42 9.82
N ARG A 128 6.87 -22.32 10.52
CA ARG A 128 7.82 -21.21 10.78
C ARG A 128 8.36 -20.62 9.48
N VAL A 129 7.52 -20.49 8.46
CA VAL A 129 7.91 -19.94 7.14
C VAL A 129 7.19 -18.62 6.88
N LEU A 130 7.96 -17.55 6.65
CA LEU A 130 7.48 -16.26 6.16
C LEU A 130 7.67 -16.18 4.65
N LYS A 131 6.57 -16.19 3.90
CA LYS A 131 6.59 -15.93 2.45
C LYS A 131 6.37 -14.45 2.20
N MET A 132 7.29 -13.81 1.49
CA MET A 132 7.19 -12.38 1.13
C MET A 132 7.02 -12.21 -0.38
N VAL A 133 6.11 -11.33 -0.77
CA VAL A 133 5.89 -10.92 -2.17
C VAL A 133 6.05 -9.40 -2.27
N PRO A 134 6.99 -8.87 -3.07
CA PRO A 134 7.14 -7.44 -3.25
C PRO A 134 5.88 -6.83 -3.88
N ILE A 135 5.54 -5.62 -3.46
CA ILE A 135 4.46 -4.82 -4.01
C ILE A 135 5.12 -3.73 -4.87
N ALA A 136 4.96 -3.84 -6.18
CA ALA A 136 5.38 -2.78 -7.09
C ALA A 136 4.63 -1.49 -6.75
N ALA A 137 5.33 -0.38 -6.54
CA ALA A 137 4.65 0.81 -6.01
C ALA A 137 3.75 1.52 -7.04
N ASN A 138 3.84 1.19 -8.33
CA ASN A 138 2.81 1.56 -9.33
C ASN A 138 1.51 0.73 -9.20
N ARG A 139 1.43 -0.16 -8.20
CA ARG A 139 0.27 -1.01 -7.86
C ARG A 139 -0.36 -0.64 -6.51
N ILE A 140 0.07 0.45 -5.88
CA ILE A 140 -0.53 1.01 -4.66
C ILE A 140 -1.42 2.18 -5.07
N PHE A 141 -2.71 2.09 -4.76
CA PHE A 141 -3.74 3.01 -5.21
C PHE A 141 -4.43 3.66 -4.01
N ARG A 142 -4.28 4.97 -3.91
CA ARG A 142 -5.11 5.79 -3.05
C ARG A 142 -6.49 5.95 -3.68
N LEU A 143 -7.54 5.51 -2.97
CA LEU A 143 -8.91 5.54 -3.46
C LEU A 143 -9.58 6.87 -3.11
N GLU A 144 -9.99 7.61 -4.13
CA GLU A 144 -10.68 8.89 -3.99
C GLU A 144 -12.17 8.73 -4.31
N PRO A 145 -13.09 9.33 -3.52
CA PRO A 145 -14.51 9.28 -3.80
C PRO A 145 -14.84 10.13 -5.04
N LYS A 146 -15.63 9.56 -5.94
CA LYS A 146 -16.17 10.22 -7.13
C LYS A 146 -17.69 10.07 -7.15
N PHE A 147 -18.37 11.19 -7.36
CA PHE A 147 -19.83 11.26 -7.46
C PHE A 147 -20.22 11.34 -8.94
N ALA A 148 -21.20 10.53 -9.36
CA ALA A 148 -21.67 10.50 -10.75
C ALA A 148 -22.15 11.88 -11.25
N ALA A 149 -22.70 12.72 -10.37
CA ALA A 149 -23.19 14.06 -10.72
C ALA A 149 -22.07 15.06 -11.10
N LEU A 150 -20.85 14.88 -10.63
CA LEU A 150 -19.74 15.82 -10.86
C LEU A 150 -18.95 15.53 -12.15
N GLU A 151 -18.90 14.28 -12.61
CA GLU A 151 -18.17 13.94 -13.84
C GLU A 151 -18.83 14.52 -15.10
N ALA A 152 -20.16 14.66 -15.12
CA ALA A 152 -20.88 15.31 -16.24
C ALA A 152 -20.54 16.80 -16.41
N VAL A 153 -20.08 17.47 -15.34
CA VAL A 153 -19.67 18.89 -15.38
C VAL A 153 -18.20 19.02 -15.78
N ALA A 154 -17.35 18.08 -15.34
CA ALA A 154 -15.93 18.06 -15.70
C ALA A 154 -15.71 17.68 -17.18
N GLU A 155 -16.45 16.70 -17.72
CA GLU A 155 -16.35 16.29 -19.13
C GLU A 155 -16.85 17.39 -20.09
N LYS A 156 -17.83 18.19 -19.67
CA LYS A 156 -18.29 19.37 -20.44
C LYS A 156 -17.27 20.51 -20.45
N ARG A 157 -16.40 20.60 -19.45
CA ARG A 157 -15.32 21.61 -19.40
C ARG A 157 -14.13 21.20 -20.26
N SER A 158 -13.77 19.92 -20.33
CA SER A 158 -12.63 19.45 -21.13
C SER A 158 -12.90 19.34 -22.64
N ARG A 159 -14.16 19.40 -23.10
CA ARG A 159 -14.52 19.45 -24.53
C ARG A 159 -14.70 20.87 -25.07
N LYS A 160 -14.52 21.89 -24.23
CA LYS A 160 -14.74 23.30 -24.57
C LYS A 160 -13.47 24.12 -24.69
N GLU A 161 -12.30 23.47 -24.68
CA GLU A 161 -10.99 24.09 -24.86
C GLU A 161 -10.31 23.53 -26.10
#